data_AF-A0AAV9HUG2-F1
#
_entry.id   AF-A0AAV9HUG2-F1
#
_cell.length_a   1.000
_cell.length_b   1.000
_cell.length_c   1.000
_cell.angle_alpha   90.00
_cell.angle_beta   90.00
_cell.angle_gamma   90.00
#
_symmetry.space_group_name_H-M   'P 1'
#
loop_
_entity.id
_entity.type
_entity.pdbx_description
1 polymer ?
#
loop_
_entity_poly.entity_id
_entity_poly.type
_entity_poly.pdbx_seq_one_letter_code
_entity_poly.pdbx_strand_id
1 'polypeptide(L)'
;MSHLKVRMVSWGYRWVMFWINLIQKAYRFPAVYDVARRSDSLRDVYSIIPNGNDFLMGMKIVKIAGTFTFAWTIFQIPATFIWFPDTVFGMTGVVDLASAVALTVGVIKQAQFLPTTSAGCRDATDWNNEADGRNFFLEANKTALSNRFKHSPERICDGLKDMLVSAIMMIVLSSAFATMHLTFTFYAIRGGKLYDEYIKWFAKYGWFLGILSPLLLVWQLLAYPYNHGLAPFRYLFHHIFGYIRQRLNCWPLGAGRKVVSKLKTAGRINEKSTSHIPDHRLPFELVIMICQELHYVDLVNLSLSSKTLSERFLGRERHWTRLDALRRYTCGQQLSKSNCGICSNQICSDCCEPPLEQSTPSEAYKHLNWCRAICSGCFYKDYCVRSSSWKNIRFRWWKRSKRPAVPRPAETAITGFVSLATVNGMCLRCAGMSPESRHALSEKRDVQELQRLATLPLTCFTCKIMLPETGVRWWVDTGVGEKGKLCTSKSHPCWVEDSWMV
;
A
#
# COMPACT_ATOMS: atom_id res chain seq x y z
N MET A 1 -8.28 -19.24 -39.58
CA MET A 1 -8.02 -17.80 -39.78
C MET A 1 -8.39 -16.89 -38.59
N SER A 2 -9.44 -17.18 -37.80
CA SER A 2 -9.84 -16.35 -36.65
C SER A 2 -8.78 -16.23 -35.54
N HIS A 3 -8.07 -17.32 -35.22
CA HIS A 3 -7.00 -17.30 -34.20
C HIS A 3 -5.77 -16.45 -34.59
N LEU A 4 -5.44 -16.35 -35.87
CA LEU A 4 -4.29 -15.57 -36.35
C LEU A 4 -4.56 -14.06 -36.22
N LYS A 5 -5.78 -13.63 -36.55
CA LYS A 5 -6.23 -12.23 -36.40
C LYS A 5 -6.18 -11.77 -34.94
N VAL A 6 -6.65 -12.61 -34.00
CA VAL A 6 -6.62 -12.29 -32.56
C VAL A 6 -5.17 -12.17 -32.06
N ARG A 7 -4.25 -13.02 -32.52
CA ARG A 7 -2.83 -12.92 -32.17
C ARG A 7 -2.20 -11.65 -32.74
N MET A 8 -2.45 -11.29 -33.99
CA MET A 8 -1.90 -10.06 -34.59
C MET A 8 -2.37 -8.80 -33.87
N VAL A 9 -3.66 -8.71 -33.50
CA VAL A 9 -4.19 -7.58 -32.72
C VAL A 9 -3.53 -7.51 -31.33
N SER A 10 -3.33 -8.64 -30.66
CA SER A 10 -2.63 -8.66 -29.36
C SER A 10 -1.16 -8.26 -29.47
N TRP A 11 -0.48 -8.60 -30.56
CA TRP A 11 0.90 -8.22 -30.80
C TRP A 11 1.03 -6.72 -31.11
N GLY A 12 0.15 -6.19 -31.97
CA GLY A 12 0.06 -4.76 -32.24
C GLY A 12 -0.18 -3.95 -30.96
N TYR A 13 -1.11 -4.39 -30.10
CA TYR A 13 -1.35 -3.74 -28.81
C TYR A 13 -0.10 -3.70 -27.91
N ARG A 14 0.63 -4.81 -27.80
CA ARG A 14 1.87 -4.86 -27.00
C ARG A 14 2.96 -3.95 -27.57
N TRP A 15 3.09 -3.90 -28.90
CA TRP A 15 4.02 -3.02 -29.59
C TRP A 15 3.70 -1.55 -29.34
N VAL A 16 2.43 -1.15 -29.44
CA VAL A 16 1.99 0.22 -29.16
C VAL A 16 2.25 0.60 -27.70
N MET A 17 1.89 -0.26 -26.75
CA MET A 17 2.15 -0.01 -25.32
C MET A 17 3.64 0.07 -25.01
N PHE A 18 4.46 -0.71 -25.71
CA PHE A 18 5.91 -0.64 -25.59
C PHE A 18 6.44 0.73 -26.06
N TRP A 19 5.99 1.23 -27.21
CA TRP A 19 6.30 2.58 -27.67
C TRP A 19 5.83 3.65 -26.69
N ILE A 20 4.58 3.62 -26.22
CA ILE A 20 4.06 4.62 -25.26
C ILE A 20 4.93 4.68 -24.01
N ASN A 21 5.36 3.54 -23.47
CA ASN A 21 6.27 3.51 -22.33
C ASN A 21 7.65 4.11 -22.66
N LEU A 22 8.20 3.79 -23.84
CA LEU A 22 9.45 4.35 -24.33
C LEU A 22 9.35 5.89 -24.45
N ILE A 23 8.22 6.38 -24.98
CA ILE A 23 7.90 7.78 -25.16
C ILE A 23 7.83 8.51 -23.81
N GLN A 24 7.06 7.97 -22.86
CA GLN A 24 6.96 8.56 -21.52
C GLN A 24 8.33 8.67 -20.84
N LYS A 25 9.24 7.73 -21.10
CA LYS A 25 10.62 7.79 -20.61
C LYS A 25 11.46 8.81 -21.38
N ALA A 26 11.34 8.88 -22.71
CA ALA A 26 11.97 9.88 -23.57
C ALA A 26 11.67 11.32 -23.11
N TYR A 27 10.40 11.61 -22.78
CA TYR A 27 9.98 12.92 -22.26
C TYR A 27 10.55 13.28 -20.88
N ARG A 28 11.07 12.30 -20.13
CA ARG A 28 11.70 12.58 -18.82
C ARG A 28 13.14 13.04 -18.95
N PHE A 29 13.85 12.69 -20.03
CA PHE A 29 15.27 13.07 -20.21
C PHE A 29 15.50 14.59 -20.19
N PRO A 30 14.70 15.43 -20.91
CA PRO A 30 14.88 16.87 -20.86
C PRO A 30 14.84 17.44 -19.44
N ALA A 31 13.83 17.04 -18.67
CA ALA A 31 13.64 17.55 -17.31
C ALA A 31 14.74 17.08 -16.36
N VAL A 32 15.19 15.83 -16.48
CA VAL A 32 16.29 15.30 -15.64
C VAL A 32 17.60 16.03 -15.97
N TYR A 33 17.91 16.20 -17.25
CA TYR A 33 19.10 16.93 -17.68
C TYR A 33 19.07 18.40 -17.24
N ASP A 34 17.93 19.08 -17.36
CA ASP A 34 17.82 20.49 -16.99
C ASP A 34 17.98 20.71 -15.49
N VAL A 35 17.46 19.81 -14.65
CA VAL A 35 17.72 19.84 -13.20
C VAL A 35 19.19 19.55 -12.90
N ALA A 36 19.76 18.52 -13.54
CA ALA A 36 21.16 18.15 -13.36
C ALA A 36 22.13 19.27 -13.76
N ARG A 37 21.82 20.02 -14.83
CA ARG A 37 22.67 21.13 -15.34
C ARG A 37 22.57 22.41 -14.52
N ARG A 38 21.39 22.69 -13.93
CA ARG A 38 21.12 23.92 -13.17
C ARG A 38 21.56 23.86 -11.72
N SER A 39 21.79 22.66 -11.17
CA SER A 39 22.26 22.53 -9.79
C SER A 39 23.75 22.84 -9.72
N ASP A 40 24.11 23.95 -9.08
CA ASP A 40 25.51 24.34 -8.89
C ASP A 40 26.29 23.25 -8.13
N SER A 41 25.67 22.64 -7.11
CA SER A 41 26.27 21.55 -6.35
C SER A 41 26.60 20.31 -7.18
N LEU A 42 25.83 20.02 -8.23
CA LEU A 42 26.13 18.90 -9.13
C LEU A 42 27.20 19.27 -10.15
N ARG A 43 27.30 20.54 -10.54
CA ARG A 43 28.32 21.01 -11.48
C ARG A 43 29.72 20.82 -10.89
N ASP A 44 29.89 21.15 -9.62
CA ASP A 44 31.16 20.95 -8.90
C ASP A 44 31.51 19.47 -8.75
N VAL A 45 30.51 18.60 -8.61
CA VAL A 45 30.72 17.15 -8.53
C VAL A 45 31.12 16.58 -9.92
N TYR A 46 30.52 17.05 -11.01
CA TYR A 46 30.86 16.54 -12.35
C TYR A 46 32.28 16.88 -12.83
N SER A 47 32.89 17.96 -12.32
CA SER A 47 34.26 18.33 -12.66
C SER A 47 35.30 17.49 -11.93
N ILE A 48 34.92 16.84 -10.83
CA ILE A 48 35.85 16.11 -9.97
C ILE A 48 35.69 14.59 -10.16
N ILE A 49 34.47 14.07 -10.38
CA ILE A 49 34.26 12.62 -10.57
C ILE A 49 34.83 12.19 -11.93
N PRO A 50 35.59 11.09 -12.02
CA PRO A 50 36.03 10.53 -13.30
C PRO A 50 34.84 10.32 -14.25
N ASN A 51 34.97 10.84 -15.47
CA ASN A 51 33.94 10.84 -16.51
C ASN A 51 32.66 11.64 -16.18
N GLY A 52 32.63 12.48 -15.15
CA GLY A 52 31.46 13.30 -14.79
C GLY A 52 31.04 14.28 -15.90
N ASN A 53 32.00 14.97 -16.51
CA ASN A 53 31.75 15.84 -17.67
C ASN A 53 31.26 15.06 -18.89
N ASP A 54 31.82 13.87 -19.13
CA ASP A 54 31.37 12.98 -20.21
C ASP A 54 29.96 12.48 -19.98
N PHE A 55 29.60 12.14 -18.74
CA PHE A 55 28.24 11.79 -18.36
C PHE A 55 27.25 12.93 -18.66
N LEU A 56 27.58 14.18 -18.28
CA LEU A 56 26.75 15.35 -18.56
C LEU A 56 26.60 15.60 -20.08
N MET A 57 27.69 15.43 -20.84
CA MET A 57 27.67 15.50 -22.30
C MET A 57 26.80 14.38 -22.90
N GLY A 58 26.91 13.16 -22.38
CA GLY A 58 26.10 12.01 -22.78
C GLY A 58 24.61 12.26 -22.54
N MET A 59 24.24 12.79 -21.37
CA MET A 59 22.86 13.23 -21.09
C MET A 59 22.36 14.30 -22.05
N LYS A 60 23.21 15.28 -22.42
CA LYS A 60 22.85 16.29 -23.42
C LYS A 60 22.59 15.67 -24.79
N ILE A 61 23.46 14.76 -25.24
CA ILE A 61 23.31 14.06 -26.53
C ILE A 61 22.03 13.22 -26.53
N VAL A 62 21.80 12.39 -25.50
CA VAL A 62 20.59 11.56 -25.41
C VAL A 62 19.33 12.42 -25.31
N LYS A 63 19.36 13.56 -24.62
CA LYS A 63 18.25 14.53 -24.62
C LYS A 63 17.92 14.99 -26.05
N ILE A 64 18.91 15.47 -26.79
CA ILE A 64 18.69 16.06 -28.12
C ILE A 64 18.32 14.97 -29.14
N ALA A 65 19.18 13.97 -29.27
CA ALA A 65 19.02 12.87 -30.22
C ALA A 65 17.79 12.03 -29.90
N GLY A 66 17.49 11.75 -28.62
CA GLY A 66 16.30 11.02 -28.22
C GLY A 66 15.01 11.77 -28.51
N THR A 67 14.98 13.09 -28.26
CA THR A 67 13.82 13.93 -28.61
C THR A 67 13.62 13.99 -30.12
N PHE A 68 14.71 14.16 -30.89
CA PHE A 68 14.67 14.16 -32.34
C PHE A 68 14.19 12.81 -32.89
N THR A 69 14.81 11.70 -32.48
CA THR A 69 14.45 10.33 -32.91
C THR A 69 12.97 10.04 -32.65
N PHE A 70 12.46 10.51 -31.51
CA PHE A 70 11.05 10.37 -31.18
C PHE A 70 10.14 11.16 -32.14
N ALA A 71 10.40 12.46 -32.32
CA ALA A 71 9.62 13.29 -33.24
C ALA A 71 9.71 12.75 -34.68
N TRP A 72 10.89 12.31 -35.07
CA TRP A 72 11.17 11.67 -36.34
C TRP A 72 10.36 10.39 -36.53
N THR A 73 10.30 9.50 -35.54
CA THR A 73 9.50 8.26 -35.64
C THR A 73 8.01 8.56 -35.87
N ILE A 74 7.48 9.60 -35.21
CA ILE A 74 6.07 10.02 -35.42
C ILE A 74 5.86 10.54 -36.84
N PHE A 75 6.81 11.30 -37.37
CA PHE A 75 6.75 11.85 -38.73
C PHE A 75 6.99 10.78 -39.81
N GLN A 76 7.90 9.86 -39.55
CA GLN A 76 8.34 8.82 -40.47
C GLN A 76 7.21 7.84 -40.81
N ILE A 77 6.36 7.49 -39.84
CA ILE A 77 5.23 6.60 -40.07
C ILE A 77 4.34 7.15 -41.21
N PRO A 78 3.69 8.32 -41.11
CA PRO A 78 2.89 8.85 -42.21
C PRO A 78 3.72 9.19 -43.45
N ALA A 79 4.97 9.65 -43.31
CA ALA A 79 5.81 9.96 -44.47
C ALA A 79 6.07 8.71 -45.33
N THR A 80 6.43 7.58 -44.72
CA THR A 80 6.65 6.30 -45.42
C THR A 80 5.35 5.69 -46.00
N PHE A 81 4.19 6.02 -45.44
CA PHE A 81 2.89 5.56 -45.95
C PHE A 81 2.28 6.44 -47.05
N ILE A 82 2.58 7.74 -47.07
CA ILE A 82 1.96 8.69 -48.02
C ILE A 82 2.90 8.96 -49.19
N TRP A 83 4.21 9.03 -48.94
CA TRP A 83 5.22 9.39 -49.91
C TRP A 83 6.00 8.13 -50.27
N PHE A 84 5.49 7.40 -51.26
CA PHE A 84 6.08 6.17 -51.81
C PHE A 84 7.25 6.31 -52.83
N PRO A 85 7.97 7.44 -53.02
CA PRO A 85 9.18 7.37 -53.85
C PRO A 85 10.25 6.50 -53.18
N ASP A 86 10.81 5.55 -53.93
CA ASP A 86 11.90 4.66 -53.50
C ASP A 86 13.08 5.41 -52.86
N THR A 87 13.31 6.66 -53.29
CA THR A 87 14.34 7.57 -52.77
C THR A 87 14.06 8.06 -51.35
N VAL A 88 12.78 8.25 -50.97
CA VAL A 88 12.39 8.69 -49.63
C VAL A 88 12.66 7.60 -48.60
N PHE A 89 12.45 6.33 -48.95
CA PHE A 89 12.82 5.20 -48.09
C PHE A 89 14.32 5.19 -47.78
N GLY A 90 15.18 5.47 -48.77
CA GLY A 90 16.63 5.50 -48.56
C GLY A 90 17.03 6.60 -47.58
N MET A 91 16.50 7.81 -47.79
CA MET A 91 16.76 8.96 -46.92
C MET A 91 16.28 8.70 -45.49
N THR A 92 15.09 8.11 -45.32
CA THR A 92 14.59 7.78 -43.98
C THR A 92 15.48 6.78 -43.26
N GLY A 93 15.98 5.76 -43.95
CA GLY A 93 16.95 4.82 -43.39
C GLY A 93 18.27 5.47 -42.95
N VAL A 94 18.77 6.47 -43.70
CA VAL A 94 19.96 7.25 -43.33
C VAL A 94 19.72 8.07 -42.06
N VAL A 95 18.56 8.74 -41.95
CA VAL A 95 18.20 9.52 -40.76
C VAL A 95 18.07 8.64 -39.52
N ASP A 96 17.49 7.45 -39.66
CA ASP A 96 17.39 6.46 -38.58
C ASP A 96 18.79 5.99 -38.12
N LEU A 97 19.69 5.73 -39.07
CA LEU A 97 21.06 5.33 -38.77
C LEU A 97 21.83 6.44 -38.04
N ALA A 98 21.75 7.68 -38.53
CA ALA A 98 22.39 8.83 -37.91
C ALA A 98 21.88 9.04 -36.48
N SER A 99 20.57 8.88 -36.27
CA SER A 99 19.94 8.96 -34.94
C SER A 99 20.44 7.87 -33.99
N ALA A 100 20.54 6.62 -34.48
CA ALA A 100 21.06 5.50 -33.71
C ALA A 100 22.53 5.69 -33.32
N VAL A 101 23.37 6.20 -34.23
CA VAL A 101 24.78 6.52 -33.96
C VAL A 101 24.89 7.61 -32.91
N ALA A 102 24.14 8.71 -33.04
CA ALA A 102 24.15 9.80 -32.06
C ALA A 102 23.73 9.32 -30.66
N LEU A 103 22.66 8.53 -30.57
CA LEU A 103 22.23 7.92 -29.31
C LEU A 103 23.29 6.98 -28.73
N THR A 104 23.96 6.19 -29.56
CA THR A 104 25.02 5.26 -29.15
C THR A 104 26.17 6.00 -28.47
N VAL A 105 26.63 7.11 -29.06
CA VAL A 105 27.67 7.96 -28.44
C VAL A 105 27.22 8.48 -27.07
N GLY A 106 25.97 8.94 -26.95
CA GLY A 106 25.42 9.42 -25.69
C GLY A 106 25.32 8.33 -24.62
N VAL A 107 24.89 7.12 -25.00
CA VAL A 107 24.77 5.95 -24.11
C VAL A 107 26.12 5.46 -23.64
N ILE A 108 27.13 5.40 -24.52
CA ILE A 108 28.50 4.99 -24.14
C ILE A 108 29.05 5.92 -23.04
N LYS A 109 28.92 7.23 -23.22
CA LYS A 109 29.35 8.22 -22.22
C LYS A 109 28.60 8.08 -20.89
N GLN A 110 27.30 7.77 -20.94
CA GLN A 110 26.51 7.54 -19.72
C GLN A 110 26.89 6.24 -19.00
N ALA A 111 27.16 5.17 -19.76
CA ALA A 111 27.48 3.85 -19.24
C ALA A 111 28.84 3.78 -18.54
N GLN A 112 29.76 4.70 -18.86
CA GLN A 112 31.05 4.84 -18.16
C GLN A 112 30.91 5.38 -16.73
N PHE A 113 29.81 6.07 -16.43
CA PHE A 113 29.56 6.70 -15.13
C PHE A 113 28.57 5.90 -14.27
N LEU A 114 27.54 5.31 -14.89
CA LEU A 114 26.49 4.56 -14.19
C LEU A 114 26.87 3.09 -13.95
N PRO A 115 26.35 2.45 -12.89
CA PRO A 115 26.57 1.03 -12.66
C PRO A 115 25.97 0.17 -13.78
N THR A 116 26.71 -0.86 -14.20
CA THR A 116 26.33 -1.77 -15.29
C THR A 116 25.12 -2.64 -14.92
N THR A 117 24.96 -3.02 -13.65
CA THR A 117 23.84 -3.85 -13.15
C THR A 117 22.90 -3.05 -12.24
N SER A 118 21.65 -3.48 -12.10
CA SER A 118 20.69 -2.81 -11.18
C SER A 118 21.02 -3.12 -9.73
N ALA A 119 21.68 -4.25 -9.47
CA ALA A 119 22.23 -4.57 -8.16
C ALA A 119 23.25 -3.51 -7.72
N GLY A 120 24.06 -2.98 -8.63
CA GLY A 120 25.01 -1.90 -8.34
C GLY A 120 24.36 -0.57 -7.92
N CYS A 121 23.05 -0.38 -8.14
CA CYS A 121 22.33 0.79 -7.62
C CYS A 121 21.93 0.65 -6.15
N ARG A 122 22.05 -0.54 -5.53
CA ARG A 122 21.75 -0.72 -4.09
C ARG A 122 22.79 -0.02 -3.21
N ASP A 123 24.02 0.06 -3.70
CA ASP A 123 25.14 0.69 -3.03
C ASP A 123 25.43 2.06 -3.68
N ALA A 124 24.39 2.75 -4.14
CA ALA A 124 24.52 4.04 -4.81
C ALA A 124 25.16 5.11 -3.89
N THR A 125 25.02 4.96 -2.58
CA THR A 125 25.68 5.81 -1.57
C THR A 125 27.20 5.71 -1.60
N ASP A 126 27.74 4.59 -2.09
CA ASP A 126 29.17 4.30 -2.15
C ASP A 126 29.72 4.21 -3.58
N TRP A 127 28.88 4.52 -4.58
CA TRP A 127 29.24 4.42 -5.99
C TRP A 127 30.16 5.57 -6.44
N ASN A 128 31.39 5.24 -6.86
CA ASN A 128 32.40 6.20 -7.33
C ASN A 128 32.62 7.34 -6.32
N ASN A 129 32.76 7.00 -5.04
CA ASN A 129 33.11 7.97 -4.01
C ASN A 129 34.45 8.64 -4.33
N GLU A 130 34.49 9.96 -4.19
CA GLU A 130 35.72 10.72 -4.31
C GLU A 130 36.58 10.64 -3.04
N ALA A 131 37.83 11.10 -3.16
CA ALA A 131 38.75 11.21 -2.03
C ALA A 131 38.25 12.15 -0.93
N ASP A 132 37.37 13.10 -1.27
CA ASP A 132 36.72 14.01 -0.31
C ASP A 132 35.42 13.44 0.28
N GLY A 133 35.04 12.21 -0.09
CA GLY A 133 33.85 11.51 0.37
C GLY A 133 32.55 11.98 -0.27
N ARG A 134 32.57 12.89 -1.26
CA ARG A 134 31.36 13.27 -2.00
C ARG A 134 30.96 12.18 -2.99
N ASN A 135 29.65 12.04 -3.16
CA ASN A 135 29.02 11.06 -4.03
C ASN A 135 27.92 11.73 -4.85
N PHE A 136 27.89 11.45 -6.15
CA PHE A 136 26.90 12.02 -7.07
C PHE A 136 25.45 11.79 -6.63
N PHE A 137 25.11 10.56 -6.23
CA PHE A 137 23.74 10.21 -5.87
C PHE A 137 23.32 10.81 -4.52
N LEU A 138 24.25 10.93 -3.57
CA LEU A 138 24.02 11.66 -2.32
C LEU A 138 23.74 13.14 -2.59
N GLU A 139 24.53 13.77 -3.45
CA GLU A 139 24.35 15.18 -3.78
C GLU A 139 23.09 15.41 -4.61
N ALA A 140 22.81 14.54 -5.58
CA ALA A 140 21.57 14.58 -6.36
C ALA A 140 20.33 14.43 -5.47
N ASN A 141 20.41 13.67 -4.37
CA ASN A 141 19.31 13.51 -3.42
C ASN A 141 19.00 14.81 -2.62
N LYS A 142 19.94 15.75 -2.54
CA LYS A 142 19.71 17.08 -1.95
C LYS A 142 19.02 18.04 -2.91
N THR A 143 19.02 17.74 -4.21
CA THR A 143 18.46 18.60 -5.26
C THR A 143 16.99 18.27 -5.57
N ALA A 144 16.39 19.03 -6.49
CA ALA A 144 15.04 18.76 -7.01
C ALA A 144 14.89 17.38 -7.69
N LEU A 145 15.98 16.66 -7.99
CA LEU A 145 15.93 15.28 -8.47
C LEU A 145 15.30 14.32 -7.45
N SER A 146 15.45 14.58 -6.15
CA SER A 146 14.90 13.73 -5.08
C SER A 146 13.37 13.69 -5.07
N ASN A 147 12.73 14.86 -5.27
CA ASN A 147 11.28 14.99 -5.44
C ASN A 147 10.77 14.14 -6.61
N ARG A 148 11.60 13.96 -7.64
CA ARG A 148 11.24 13.22 -8.86
C ARG A 148 11.41 11.71 -8.71
N PHE A 149 12.40 11.27 -7.94
CA PHE A 149 12.77 9.86 -7.78
C PHE A 149 12.44 9.26 -6.40
N LYS A 150 11.67 9.97 -5.55
CA LYS A 150 11.24 9.50 -4.21
C LYS A 150 12.40 9.37 -3.21
N HIS A 151 13.14 10.48 -3.03
CA HIS A 151 14.00 10.79 -1.88
C HIS A 151 15.03 9.74 -1.43
N SER A 152 15.54 8.91 -2.34
CA SER A 152 16.60 7.94 -2.04
C SER A 152 17.66 7.89 -3.16
N PRO A 153 18.96 7.90 -2.83
CA PRO A 153 20.06 7.78 -3.79
C PRO A 153 19.92 6.56 -4.73
N GLU A 154 19.50 5.42 -4.17
CA GLU A 154 19.31 4.15 -4.90
C GLU A 154 18.20 4.30 -5.96
N ARG A 155 17.13 5.01 -5.63
CA ARG A 155 16.03 5.27 -6.58
C ARG A 155 16.41 6.25 -7.68
N ILE A 156 17.29 7.21 -7.39
CA ILE A 156 17.85 8.12 -8.40
C ILE A 156 18.71 7.29 -9.36
N CYS A 157 19.57 6.42 -8.85
CA CYS A 157 20.37 5.49 -9.65
C CYS A 157 19.51 4.58 -10.53
N ASP A 158 18.52 3.89 -9.95
CA ASP A 158 17.57 3.05 -10.68
C ASP A 158 16.85 3.85 -11.79
N GLY A 159 16.45 5.09 -11.48
CA GLY A 159 15.78 5.98 -12.44
C GLY A 159 16.66 6.36 -13.62
N LEU A 160 17.92 6.73 -13.37
CA LEU A 160 18.91 7.05 -14.41
C LEU A 160 19.25 5.81 -15.25
N LYS A 161 19.39 4.65 -14.62
CA LYS A 161 19.61 3.37 -15.30
C LYS A 161 18.44 2.96 -16.17
N ASP A 162 17.21 3.11 -15.68
CA ASP A 162 15.99 2.85 -16.45
C ASP A 162 15.91 3.72 -17.72
N MET A 163 16.40 4.95 -17.63
CA MET A 163 16.55 5.85 -18.78
C MET A 163 17.63 5.35 -19.73
N LEU A 164 18.83 4.99 -19.25
CA LEU A 164 19.89 4.39 -20.07
C LEU A 164 19.40 3.16 -20.86
N VAL A 165 18.71 2.23 -20.19
CA VAL A 165 18.12 1.04 -20.83
C VAL A 165 17.12 1.42 -21.92
N SER A 166 16.34 2.48 -21.70
CA SER A 166 15.36 2.94 -22.69
C SER A 166 16.04 3.56 -23.90
N ALA A 167 17.15 4.28 -23.72
CA ALA A 167 17.97 4.78 -24.82
C ALA A 167 18.60 3.64 -25.63
N ILE A 168 19.09 2.57 -24.97
CA ILE A 168 19.58 1.36 -25.65
C ILE A 168 18.47 0.73 -26.50
N MET A 169 17.26 0.61 -25.97
CA MET A 169 16.13 0.09 -26.74
C MET A 169 15.80 0.98 -27.95
N MET A 170 15.88 2.30 -27.81
CA MET A 170 15.72 3.22 -28.96
C MET A 170 16.79 2.99 -30.02
N ILE A 171 18.06 2.82 -29.63
CA ILE A 171 19.16 2.51 -30.56
C ILE A 171 18.85 1.24 -31.35
N VAL A 172 18.51 0.14 -30.66
CA VAL A 172 18.22 -1.15 -31.32
C VAL A 172 17.08 -1.02 -32.33
N LEU A 173 16.01 -0.30 -31.97
CA LEU A 173 14.87 -0.07 -32.86
C LEU A 173 15.26 0.79 -34.06
N SER A 174 15.89 1.94 -33.84
CA SER A 174 16.33 2.83 -34.92
C SER A 174 17.33 2.15 -35.85
N SER A 175 18.26 1.36 -35.32
CA SER A 175 19.18 0.55 -36.13
C SER A 175 18.46 -0.50 -36.97
N ALA A 176 17.43 -1.16 -36.43
CA ALA A 176 16.62 -2.13 -37.16
C ALA A 176 15.81 -1.47 -38.29
N PHE A 177 15.18 -0.31 -38.02
CA PHE A 177 14.49 0.45 -39.06
C PHE A 177 15.45 0.97 -40.13
N ALA A 178 16.61 1.47 -39.74
CA ALA A 178 17.65 1.90 -40.67
C ALA A 178 18.10 0.78 -41.61
N THR A 179 18.43 -0.40 -41.06
CA THR A 179 18.83 -1.56 -41.88
C THR A 179 17.71 -2.02 -42.79
N MET A 180 16.48 -2.07 -42.29
CA MET A 180 15.31 -2.42 -43.10
C MET A 180 15.12 -1.43 -44.26
N HIS A 181 15.08 -0.12 -44.00
CA HIS A 181 14.88 0.90 -45.03
C HIS A 181 16.01 0.92 -46.07
N LEU A 182 17.28 0.86 -45.63
CA LEU A 182 18.42 0.86 -46.53
C LEU A 182 18.49 -0.40 -47.40
N THR A 183 18.20 -1.57 -46.84
CA THR A 183 18.15 -2.81 -47.62
C THR A 183 17.02 -2.77 -48.64
N PHE A 184 15.84 -2.26 -48.28
CA PHE A 184 14.73 -2.08 -49.23
C PHE A 184 15.09 -1.14 -50.38
N THR A 185 15.69 0.01 -50.08
CA THR A 185 16.14 0.95 -51.12
C THR A 185 17.18 0.31 -52.03
N PHE A 186 18.11 -0.47 -51.48
CA PHE A 186 19.09 -1.19 -52.29
C PHE A 186 18.43 -2.20 -53.24
N TYR A 187 17.42 -2.94 -52.78
CA TYR A 187 16.65 -3.87 -53.63
C TYR A 187 15.81 -3.14 -54.69
N ALA A 188 15.21 -1.99 -54.33
CA ALA A 188 14.45 -1.15 -55.26
C ALA A 188 15.33 -0.66 -56.41
N ILE A 189 16.52 -0.11 -56.10
CA ILE A 189 17.48 0.38 -57.09
C ILE A 189 17.93 -0.74 -58.04
N ARG A 190 18.01 -1.99 -57.56
CA ARG A 190 18.38 -3.14 -58.39
C ARG A 190 17.25 -3.71 -59.26
N GLY A 191 16.02 -3.22 -59.15
CA GLY A 191 14.89 -3.67 -59.98
C GLY A 191 14.52 -5.14 -59.80
N GLY A 192 14.69 -5.70 -58.60
CA GLY A 192 14.43 -7.12 -58.34
C GLY A 192 12.94 -7.46 -58.22
N LYS A 193 12.51 -8.62 -58.76
CA LYS A 193 11.12 -9.14 -58.64
C LYS A 193 10.58 -9.21 -57.20
N LEU A 194 11.47 -9.37 -56.21
CA LEU A 194 11.14 -9.35 -54.78
C LEU A 194 10.57 -8.00 -54.32
N TYR A 195 10.97 -6.90 -54.96
CA TYR A 195 10.46 -5.56 -54.65
C TYR A 195 8.98 -5.42 -55.04
N ASP A 196 8.60 -5.92 -56.22
CA ASP A 196 7.23 -5.86 -56.71
C ASP A 196 6.26 -6.68 -55.86
N GLU A 197 6.66 -7.88 -55.43
CA GLU A 197 5.83 -8.71 -54.54
C GLU A 197 5.65 -8.07 -53.17
N TYR A 198 6.69 -7.42 -52.66
CA TYR A 198 6.63 -6.69 -51.39
C TYR A 198 5.74 -5.45 -51.49
N ILE A 199 5.85 -4.63 -52.55
CA ILE A 199 4.93 -3.50 -52.78
C ILE A 199 3.48 -3.99 -52.81
N LYS A 200 3.21 -5.11 -53.49
CA LYS A 200 1.86 -5.70 -53.53
C LYS A 200 1.39 -6.16 -52.14
N TRP A 201 2.26 -6.78 -51.36
CA TRP A 201 1.95 -7.19 -49.99
C TRP A 201 1.70 -5.97 -49.08
N PHE A 202 2.54 -4.95 -49.17
CA PHE A 202 2.46 -3.74 -48.36
C PHE A 202 1.27 -2.86 -48.77
N ALA A 203 0.96 -2.74 -50.06
CA ALA A 203 -0.28 -2.09 -50.50
C ALA A 203 -1.53 -2.81 -49.96
N LYS A 204 -1.50 -4.14 -49.92
CA LYS A 204 -2.64 -4.97 -49.47
C LYS A 204 -2.84 -5.01 -47.95
N TYR A 205 -1.75 -5.02 -47.17
CA TYR A 205 -1.79 -5.20 -45.71
C TYR A 205 -1.24 -4.00 -44.94
N GLY A 206 -0.37 -3.20 -45.54
CA GLY A 206 0.25 -2.02 -44.96
C GLY A 206 -0.75 -0.91 -44.68
N TRP A 207 -1.81 -0.71 -45.48
CA TRP A 207 -2.87 0.26 -45.13
C TRP A 207 -3.58 -0.08 -43.81
N PHE A 208 -3.77 -1.37 -43.53
CA PHE A 208 -4.39 -1.85 -42.29
C PHE A 208 -3.45 -1.68 -41.10
N LEU A 209 -2.14 -1.79 -41.28
CA LEU A 209 -1.16 -1.54 -40.22
C LEU A 209 -0.89 -0.03 -40.05
N GLY A 210 -0.87 0.74 -41.13
CA GLY A 210 -0.52 2.17 -41.16
C GLY A 210 -1.64 3.11 -40.73
N ILE A 211 -2.91 2.77 -40.97
CA ILE A 211 -4.06 3.58 -40.53
C ILE A 211 -4.53 3.14 -39.13
N LEU A 212 -4.57 1.83 -38.89
CA LEU A 212 -5.07 1.30 -37.62
C LEU A 212 -4.07 1.51 -36.48
N SER A 213 -2.75 1.54 -36.75
CA SER A 213 -1.74 1.76 -35.71
C SER A 213 -1.81 3.17 -35.10
N PRO A 214 -1.82 4.29 -35.87
CA PRO A 214 -2.00 5.64 -35.32
C PRO A 214 -3.36 5.83 -34.67
N LEU A 215 -4.45 5.28 -35.24
CA LEU A 215 -5.78 5.36 -34.63
C LEU A 215 -5.85 4.59 -33.30
N LEU A 216 -5.20 3.43 -33.21
CA LEU A 216 -5.05 2.70 -31.94
C LEU A 216 -4.18 3.46 -30.96
N LEU A 217 -3.15 4.17 -31.43
CA LEU A 217 -2.26 4.99 -30.60
C LEU A 217 -3.00 6.22 -30.05
N VAL A 218 -3.78 6.91 -30.88
CA VAL A 218 -4.66 8.02 -30.49
C VAL A 218 -5.78 7.53 -29.56
N TRP A 219 -6.46 6.43 -29.89
CA TRP A 219 -7.46 5.82 -29.02
C TRP A 219 -6.85 5.42 -27.67
N GLN A 220 -5.61 4.92 -27.64
CA GLN A 220 -4.92 4.61 -26.39
C GLN A 220 -4.44 5.85 -25.65
N LEU A 221 -4.02 6.91 -26.33
CA LEU A 221 -3.70 8.19 -25.69
C LEU A 221 -4.94 8.84 -25.06
N LEU A 222 -6.12 8.64 -25.65
CA LEU A 222 -7.41 9.06 -25.08
C LEU A 222 -7.93 8.10 -24.00
N ALA A 223 -7.72 6.79 -24.17
CA ALA A 223 -8.11 5.77 -23.22
C ALA A 223 -7.14 5.67 -22.03
N TYR A 224 -5.92 6.20 -22.14
CA TYR A 224 -4.92 6.23 -21.07
C TYR A 224 -5.37 7.10 -19.89
N PRO A 225 -5.76 8.38 -20.06
CA PRO A 225 -6.32 9.16 -18.96
C PRO A 225 -7.65 8.59 -18.47
N TYR A 226 -8.43 7.91 -19.32
CA TYR A 226 -9.62 7.18 -18.86
C TYR A 226 -9.24 6.01 -17.95
N ASN A 227 -8.35 5.10 -18.37
CA ASN A 227 -7.98 3.91 -17.63
C ASN A 227 -7.07 4.19 -16.42
N HIS A 228 -6.18 5.19 -16.52
CA HIS A 228 -5.27 5.60 -15.45
C HIS A 228 -5.84 6.73 -14.57
N GLY A 229 -6.78 7.54 -15.05
CA GLY A 229 -7.47 8.56 -14.25
C GLY A 229 -8.61 7.98 -13.41
N LEU A 230 -9.22 6.87 -13.82
CA LEU A 230 -10.22 6.17 -13.02
C LEU A 230 -9.67 5.67 -11.68
N ALA A 231 -8.39 5.27 -11.57
CA ALA A 231 -7.82 4.80 -10.30
C ALA A 231 -7.63 5.94 -9.27
N PRO A 232 -7.01 7.09 -9.61
CA PRO A 232 -7.02 8.31 -8.79
C PRO A 232 -8.44 8.78 -8.47
N PHE A 233 -9.36 8.78 -9.43
CA PHE A 233 -10.74 9.19 -9.20
C PHE A 233 -11.45 8.25 -8.21
N ARG A 234 -11.31 6.93 -8.37
CA ARG A 234 -11.83 5.95 -7.40
C ARG A 234 -11.22 6.14 -6.02
N TYR A 235 -9.91 6.35 -5.96
CA TYR A 235 -9.23 6.62 -4.69
C TYR A 235 -9.77 7.89 -4.03
N LEU A 236 -9.84 8.98 -4.77
CA LEU A 236 -10.37 10.27 -4.31
C LEU A 236 -11.83 10.14 -3.89
N PHE A 237 -12.66 9.45 -4.67
CA PHE A 237 -14.04 9.16 -4.34
C PHE A 237 -14.15 8.41 -3.01
N HIS A 238 -13.41 7.30 -2.83
CA HIS A 238 -13.45 6.56 -1.57
C HIS A 238 -12.88 7.38 -0.40
N HIS A 239 -11.89 8.23 -0.66
CA HIS A 239 -11.28 9.09 0.34
C HIS A 239 -12.27 10.17 0.81
N ILE A 240 -12.90 10.89 -0.13
CA ILE A 240 -13.91 11.92 0.13
C ILE A 240 -15.15 11.30 0.78
N PHE A 241 -15.69 10.21 0.24
CA PHE A 241 -16.86 9.56 0.83
C PHE A 241 -16.55 8.92 2.18
N GLY A 242 -15.36 8.39 2.40
CA GLY A 242 -14.92 7.92 3.71
C GLY A 242 -14.89 9.08 4.72
N TYR A 243 -14.30 10.21 4.34
CA TYR A 243 -14.26 11.42 5.14
C TYR A 243 -15.66 11.99 5.45
N ILE A 244 -16.51 12.15 4.43
CA ILE A 244 -17.89 12.63 4.57
C ILE A 244 -18.71 11.66 5.42
N ARG A 245 -18.62 10.34 5.16
CA ARG A 245 -19.36 9.33 5.92
C ARG A 245 -18.98 9.36 7.39
N GLN A 246 -17.72 9.66 7.73
CA GLN A 246 -17.30 9.83 9.12
C GLN A 246 -17.81 11.12 9.73
N ARG A 247 -17.76 12.26 9.01
CA ARG A 247 -18.30 13.54 9.46
C ARG A 247 -19.83 13.48 9.68
N LEU A 248 -20.54 12.79 8.79
CA LEU A 248 -22.00 12.66 8.83
C LEU A 248 -22.45 11.57 9.79
N ASN A 249 -21.75 10.44 9.85
CA ASN A 249 -21.94 9.42 10.88
C ASN A 249 -20.98 9.64 12.04
N CYS A 250 -20.66 10.90 12.37
CA CYS A 250 -20.02 11.20 13.63
C CYS A 250 -20.91 10.55 14.67
N TRP A 251 -20.46 9.41 15.16
CA TRP A 251 -20.95 8.83 16.38
C TRP A 251 -21.05 10.01 17.35
N PRO A 252 -22.13 10.13 18.12
CA PRO A 252 -22.08 10.93 19.32
C PRO A 252 -21.11 10.23 20.30
N LEU A 253 -19.81 10.18 19.98
CA LEU A 253 -18.72 9.94 20.92
C LEU A 253 -18.78 10.98 22.05
N GLY A 254 -19.47 12.11 21.83
CA GLY A 254 -19.86 13.07 22.86
C GLY A 254 -20.95 12.59 23.84
N ALA A 255 -21.76 11.57 23.54
CA ALA A 255 -22.74 11.05 24.50
C ALA A 255 -22.09 10.14 25.55
N GLY A 256 -21.10 9.32 25.16
CA GLY A 256 -20.35 8.48 26.09
C GLY A 256 -19.24 9.22 26.85
N ARG A 257 -18.53 10.15 26.19
CA ARG A 257 -17.46 10.92 26.85
C ARG A 257 -18.01 11.91 27.88
N LYS A 258 -19.26 12.42 27.71
CA LYS A 258 -19.97 13.17 28.76
C LYS A 258 -20.35 12.32 29.98
N VAL A 259 -20.51 11.00 29.86
CA VAL A 259 -20.76 10.14 31.03
C VAL A 259 -19.47 9.90 31.82
N VAL A 260 -18.31 9.75 31.16
CA VAL A 260 -17.02 9.61 31.86
C VAL A 260 -16.54 10.93 32.44
N SER A 261 -16.76 12.07 31.76
CA SER A 261 -16.47 13.39 32.34
C SER A 261 -17.49 13.79 33.41
N LYS A 262 -18.79 13.48 33.27
CA LYS A 262 -19.75 13.65 34.39
C LYS A 262 -19.51 12.68 35.53
N LEU A 263 -18.95 11.48 35.34
CA LEU A 263 -18.51 10.62 36.45
C LEU A 263 -17.26 11.19 37.14
N LYS A 264 -16.38 11.90 36.43
CA LYS A 264 -15.28 12.66 37.05
C LYS A 264 -15.74 13.96 37.73
N THR A 265 -16.77 14.63 37.23
CA THR A 265 -17.28 15.89 37.82
C THR A 265 -18.39 15.69 38.87
N ALA A 266 -19.10 14.55 38.87
CA ALA A 266 -20.01 14.14 39.94
C ALA A 266 -19.28 13.66 41.20
N GLY A 267 -17.94 13.59 41.17
CA GLY A 267 -17.07 13.38 42.33
C GLY A 267 -16.70 14.68 43.07
N ARG A 268 -17.23 15.83 42.67
CA ARG A 268 -17.08 17.10 43.41
C ARG A 268 -18.41 17.49 44.06
N ILE A 269 -18.98 16.56 44.82
CA ILE A 269 -19.97 16.90 45.84
C ILE A 269 -19.19 17.72 46.88
N ASN A 270 -19.64 18.94 47.14
CA ASN A 270 -19.16 19.75 48.26
C ASN A 270 -19.35 18.94 49.55
N GLU A 271 -18.28 18.29 50.00
CA GLU A 271 -18.15 17.65 51.30
C GLU A 271 -18.00 18.77 52.35
N LYS A 272 -19.08 19.52 52.56
CA LYS A 272 -19.27 20.39 53.74
C LYS A 272 -20.39 19.79 54.58
N SER A 273 -20.09 18.65 55.22
CA SER A 273 -20.66 18.22 56.50
C SER A 273 -19.97 16.94 56.97
N THR A 274 -19.00 17.14 57.87
CA THR A 274 -18.87 16.44 59.16
C THR A 274 -19.30 14.97 59.25
N SER A 275 -18.32 14.06 59.30
CA SER A 275 -18.22 13.06 60.38
C SER A 275 -16.86 12.36 60.32
N HIS A 276 -16.19 12.33 61.48
CA HIS A 276 -14.97 11.60 61.74
C HIS A 276 -15.31 10.09 61.80
N ILE A 277 -15.72 9.49 60.68
CA ILE A 277 -15.83 8.02 60.62
C ILE A 277 -14.39 7.50 60.61
N PRO A 278 -13.96 6.69 61.58
CA PRO A 278 -12.61 6.16 61.59
C PRO A 278 -12.37 5.38 60.30
N ASP A 279 -11.21 5.57 59.67
CA ASP A 279 -10.77 4.88 58.45
C ASP A 279 -10.47 3.41 58.78
N HIS A 280 -11.51 2.66 59.17
CA HIS A 280 -11.48 1.22 59.44
C HIS A 280 -11.39 0.48 58.11
N ARG A 281 -10.23 0.59 57.47
CA ARG A 281 -9.85 -0.25 56.33
C ARG A 281 -9.39 -1.58 56.86
N LEU A 282 -9.82 -2.65 56.20
CA LEU A 282 -9.21 -3.95 56.43
C LEU A 282 -7.73 -3.88 56.01
N PRO A 283 -6.79 -4.32 56.87
CA PRO A 283 -5.42 -4.61 56.48
C PRO A 283 -5.38 -5.41 55.18
N PHE A 284 -4.44 -5.08 54.30
CA PHE A 284 -4.38 -5.67 52.96
C PHE A 284 -4.18 -7.19 53.01
N GLU A 285 -3.47 -7.67 54.02
CA GLU A 285 -3.24 -9.08 54.32
C GLU A 285 -4.56 -9.81 54.61
N LEU A 286 -5.45 -9.21 55.40
CA LEU A 286 -6.77 -9.76 55.68
C LEU A 286 -7.65 -9.76 54.42
N VAL A 287 -7.54 -8.72 53.59
CA VAL A 287 -8.24 -8.68 52.29
C VAL A 287 -7.76 -9.81 51.39
N ILE A 288 -6.45 -10.10 51.34
CA ILE A 288 -5.91 -11.24 50.57
C ILE A 288 -6.44 -12.56 51.12
N MET A 289 -6.41 -12.77 52.44
CA MET A 289 -6.94 -13.99 53.07
C MET A 289 -8.41 -14.21 52.72
N ILE A 290 -9.23 -13.16 52.78
CA ILE A 290 -10.65 -13.24 52.38
C ILE A 290 -10.76 -13.53 50.87
N CYS A 291 -9.93 -12.91 50.04
CA CYS A 291 -9.97 -13.14 48.59
C CYS A 291 -9.62 -14.59 48.21
N GLN A 292 -8.76 -15.28 48.97
CA GLN A 292 -8.41 -16.69 48.72
C GLN A 292 -9.62 -17.62 48.80
N GLU A 293 -10.57 -17.30 49.67
CA GLU A 293 -11.81 -18.05 49.87
C GLU A 293 -12.95 -17.59 48.93
N LEU A 294 -12.73 -16.54 48.14
CA LEU A 294 -13.75 -15.98 47.24
C LEU A 294 -13.42 -16.28 45.77
N HIS A 295 -14.47 -16.47 44.97
CA HIS A 295 -14.32 -16.44 43.53
C HIS A 295 -14.22 -15.00 43.04
N TYR A 296 -13.55 -14.78 41.90
CA TYR A 296 -13.40 -13.43 41.37
C TYR A 296 -14.75 -12.75 41.08
N VAL A 297 -15.77 -13.53 40.69
CA VAL A 297 -17.12 -13.01 40.46
C VAL A 297 -17.77 -12.49 41.74
N ASP A 298 -17.49 -13.12 42.89
CA ASP A 298 -18.01 -12.70 44.19
C ASP A 298 -17.40 -11.37 44.60
N LEU A 299 -16.10 -11.20 44.36
CA LEU A 299 -15.39 -9.95 44.60
C LEU A 299 -15.92 -8.81 43.71
N VAL A 300 -16.19 -9.09 42.43
CA VAL A 300 -16.83 -8.11 41.52
C VAL A 300 -18.24 -7.77 42.01
N ASN A 301 -19.04 -8.76 42.39
CA ASN A 301 -20.39 -8.53 42.91
C ASN A 301 -20.36 -7.73 44.22
N LEU A 302 -19.41 -7.99 45.12
CA LEU A 302 -19.20 -7.23 46.35
C LEU A 302 -18.83 -5.77 46.07
N SER A 303 -18.04 -5.52 45.02
CA SER A 303 -17.73 -4.15 44.60
C SER A 303 -18.94 -3.38 44.04
N LEU A 304 -19.94 -4.11 43.51
CA LEU A 304 -21.14 -3.52 42.89
C LEU A 304 -22.34 -3.46 43.85
N SER A 305 -22.39 -4.29 44.89
CA SER A 305 -23.55 -4.43 45.77
C SER A 305 -23.70 -3.28 46.76
N SER A 306 -22.60 -2.73 47.28
CA SER A 306 -22.63 -1.62 48.24
C SER A 306 -21.38 -0.76 48.15
N LYS A 307 -21.59 0.56 47.97
CA LYS A 307 -20.52 1.56 47.95
C LYS A 307 -19.70 1.54 49.24
N THR A 308 -20.35 1.44 50.39
CA THR A 308 -19.69 1.44 51.71
C THR A 308 -18.83 0.18 51.91
N LEU A 309 -19.33 -0.99 51.50
CA LEU A 309 -18.56 -2.24 51.55
C LEU A 309 -17.38 -2.18 50.59
N SER A 310 -17.60 -1.74 49.35
CA SER A 310 -16.54 -1.54 48.37
C SER A 310 -15.47 -0.57 48.87
N GLU A 311 -15.84 0.54 49.50
CA GLU A 311 -14.90 1.52 50.03
C GLU A 311 -14.12 0.97 51.23
N ARG A 312 -14.73 0.16 52.10
CA ARG A 312 -14.03 -0.49 53.22
C ARG A 312 -13.08 -1.61 52.77
N PHE A 313 -13.47 -2.34 51.73
CA PHE A 313 -12.74 -3.52 51.25
C PHE A 313 -11.67 -3.18 50.22
N LEU A 314 -12.01 -2.33 49.23
CA LEU A 314 -11.12 -1.93 48.14
C LEU A 314 -10.49 -0.54 48.37
N GLY A 315 -11.00 0.26 49.31
CA GLY A 315 -10.60 1.65 49.50
C GLY A 315 -11.34 2.63 48.58
N ARG A 316 -11.25 3.92 48.94
CA ARG A 316 -11.91 5.03 48.22
C ARG A 316 -11.25 5.36 46.88
N GLU A 317 -9.93 5.24 46.79
CA GLU A 317 -9.16 5.59 45.60
C GLU A 317 -8.80 4.37 44.74
N ARG A 318 -8.97 4.50 43.41
CA ARG A 318 -8.57 3.52 42.38
C ARG A 318 -9.08 2.08 42.64
N HIS A 319 -10.34 1.95 43.06
CA HIS A 319 -10.96 0.65 43.38
C HIS A 319 -10.80 -0.41 42.28
N TRP A 320 -10.91 -0.05 40.99
CA TRP A 320 -10.69 -0.98 39.88
C TRP A 320 -9.25 -1.53 39.79
N THR A 321 -8.24 -0.69 40.05
CA THR A 321 -6.83 -1.12 40.03
C THR A 321 -6.55 -2.10 41.16
N ARG A 322 -7.12 -1.87 42.34
CA ARG A 322 -7.02 -2.79 43.47
C ARG A 322 -7.79 -4.09 43.24
N LEU A 323 -8.99 -4.00 42.66
CA LEU A 323 -9.78 -5.17 42.27
C LEU A 323 -8.98 -6.08 41.31
N ASP A 324 -8.31 -5.49 40.32
CA ASP A 324 -7.47 -6.22 39.37
C ASP A 324 -6.19 -6.78 40.03
N ALA A 325 -5.63 -6.10 41.03
CA ALA A 325 -4.53 -6.65 41.82
C ALA A 325 -4.96 -7.85 42.68
N LEU A 326 -6.20 -7.83 43.20
CA LEU A 326 -6.77 -8.92 44.01
C LEU A 326 -7.17 -10.14 43.19
N ARG A 327 -7.37 -9.98 41.88
CA ARG A 327 -7.68 -11.06 40.92
C ARG A 327 -6.75 -12.27 41.02
N ARG A 328 -5.48 -12.05 41.36
CA ARG A 328 -4.46 -13.11 41.49
C ARG A 328 -4.74 -14.05 42.66
N TYR A 329 -5.36 -13.52 43.70
CA TYR A 329 -5.60 -14.20 44.97
C TYR A 329 -6.96 -14.87 45.06
N THR A 330 -7.85 -14.72 44.06
CA THR A 330 -9.18 -15.35 44.06
C THR A 330 -9.18 -16.76 43.48
N CYS A 331 -10.23 -17.54 43.81
CA CYS A 331 -10.41 -18.94 43.41
C CYS A 331 -9.31 -19.87 43.99
N GLY A 332 -8.88 -19.63 45.23
CA GLY A 332 -7.83 -20.39 45.89
C GLY A 332 -6.49 -20.43 45.12
N GLN A 333 -5.65 -21.40 45.50
CA GLN A 333 -4.36 -21.68 44.85
C GLN A 333 -4.48 -22.54 43.58
N GLN A 334 -5.66 -22.62 42.95
CA GLN A 334 -5.83 -23.40 41.73
C GLN A 334 -4.93 -22.87 40.60
N LEU A 335 -4.16 -23.80 40.01
CA LEU A 335 -3.12 -23.50 39.02
C LEU A 335 -3.70 -23.09 37.66
N SER A 336 -4.88 -23.58 37.30
CA SER A 336 -5.52 -23.30 36.01
C SER A 336 -6.61 -22.24 36.12
N LYS A 337 -6.22 -20.98 35.92
CA LYS A 337 -7.14 -19.85 35.81
C LYS A 337 -7.30 -19.48 34.33
N SER A 338 -8.53 -19.46 33.83
CA SER A 338 -8.86 -19.03 32.47
C SER A 338 -9.76 -17.78 32.51
N ASN A 339 -10.08 -17.22 31.35
CA ASN A 339 -10.96 -16.06 31.25
C ASN A 339 -12.32 -16.49 30.69
N CYS A 340 -13.39 -15.98 31.29
CA CYS A 340 -14.74 -16.15 30.79
C CYS A 340 -14.85 -15.67 29.35
N GLY A 341 -15.37 -16.53 28.47
CA GLY A 341 -15.51 -16.24 27.03
C GLY A 341 -16.41 -15.03 26.71
N ILE A 342 -17.21 -14.55 27.66
CA ILE A 342 -18.17 -13.44 27.47
C ILE A 342 -17.70 -12.15 28.14
N CYS A 343 -17.43 -12.17 29.45
CA CYS A 343 -17.08 -10.96 30.21
C CYS A 343 -15.58 -10.80 30.49
N SER A 344 -14.75 -11.77 30.10
CA SER A 344 -13.29 -11.78 30.33
C SER A 344 -12.85 -11.80 31.80
N ASN A 345 -13.79 -11.97 32.74
CA ASN A 345 -13.50 -12.21 34.15
C ASN A 345 -12.74 -13.52 34.32
N GLN A 346 -11.83 -13.58 35.29
CA GLN A 346 -11.15 -14.83 35.63
C GLN A 346 -12.14 -15.87 36.14
N ILE A 347 -11.95 -17.11 35.69
CA ILE A 347 -12.67 -18.29 36.13
C ILE A 347 -11.66 -19.39 36.46
N CYS A 348 -11.91 -20.16 37.51
CA CYS A 348 -11.23 -21.42 37.75
C CYS A 348 -12.04 -22.59 37.16
N SER A 349 -11.49 -23.81 37.21
CA SER A 349 -12.16 -25.03 36.75
C SER A 349 -13.54 -25.21 37.38
N ASP A 350 -13.70 -24.83 38.65
CA ASP A 350 -14.92 -25.09 39.42
C ASP A 350 -15.99 -24.02 39.18
N CYS A 351 -15.58 -22.84 38.71
CA CYS A 351 -16.46 -21.75 38.29
C CYS A 351 -16.81 -21.80 36.79
N CYS A 352 -16.26 -22.78 36.08
CA CYS A 352 -16.28 -22.87 34.64
C CYS A 352 -17.44 -23.76 34.21
N GLU A 353 -18.52 -23.14 33.77
CA GLU A 353 -19.57 -23.88 33.06
C GLU A 353 -19.08 -24.20 31.64
N PRO A 354 -19.35 -25.43 31.14
CA PRO A 354 -19.05 -25.75 29.76
C PRO A 354 -19.79 -24.77 28.84
N PRO A 355 -19.16 -24.36 27.74
CA PRO A 355 -19.81 -23.46 26.80
C PRO A 355 -21.06 -24.12 26.25
N LEU A 356 -22.18 -23.42 26.38
CA LEU A 356 -23.44 -23.78 25.74
C LEU A 356 -23.21 -23.81 24.23
N GLU A 357 -23.80 -24.80 23.56
CA GLU A 357 -23.63 -25.05 22.13
C GLU A 357 -23.68 -23.75 21.31
N GLN A 358 -22.55 -23.50 20.63
CA GLN A 358 -22.28 -22.49 19.60
C GLN A 358 -23.20 -21.26 19.60
N SER A 359 -22.96 -20.33 20.51
CA SER A 359 -23.40 -18.95 20.28
C SER A 359 -22.76 -18.42 19.00
N THR A 360 -23.57 -17.94 18.06
CA THR A 360 -23.06 -17.28 16.84
C THR A 360 -22.08 -16.18 17.24
N PRO A 361 -20.87 -16.12 16.65
CA PRO A 361 -19.90 -15.10 16.97
C PRO A 361 -20.49 -13.73 16.70
N SER A 362 -20.24 -12.80 17.63
CA SER A 362 -20.66 -11.41 17.53
C SER A 362 -20.12 -10.77 16.23
N GLU A 363 -20.84 -9.79 15.68
CA GLU A 363 -20.40 -9.12 14.44
C GLU A 363 -19.08 -8.37 14.69
N ALA A 364 -18.95 -7.72 15.86
CA ALA A 364 -17.70 -7.11 16.27
C ALA A 364 -16.54 -8.11 16.39
N TYR A 365 -16.79 -9.34 16.86
CA TYR A 365 -15.79 -10.41 16.91
C TYR A 365 -15.32 -10.83 15.51
N LYS A 366 -16.24 -10.91 14.53
CA LYS A 366 -15.87 -11.15 13.13
C LYS A 366 -14.94 -10.06 12.62
N HIS A 367 -15.25 -8.79 12.91
CA HIS A 367 -14.40 -7.67 12.52
C HIS A 367 -13.03 -7.68 13.22
N LEU A 368 -12.95 -7.99 14.51
CA LEU A 368 -11.69 -8.10 15.25
C LEU A 368 -10.76 -9.14 14.60
N ASN A 369 -11.30 -10.28 14.19
CA ASN A 369 -10.51 -11.39 13.68
C ASN A 369 -10.22 -11.30 12.18
N TRP A 370 -11.15 -10.77 11.39
CA TRP A 370 -11.06 -10.84 9.94
C TRP A 370 -10.74 -9.50 9.29
N CYS A 371 -11.02 -8.37 9.93
CA CYS A 371 -10.64 -7.08 9.37
C CYS A 371 -9.19 -6.73 9.70
N ARG A 372 -8.49 -6.21 8.70
CA ARG A 372 -7.09 -5.81 8.81
C ARG A 372 -6.89 -4.42 8.21
N ALA A 373 -6.15 -3.57 8.90
CA ALA A 373 -5.85 -2.23 8.42
C ALA A 373 -4.76 -2.24 7.34
N ILE A 374 -4.89 -1.43 6.30
CA ILE A 374 -3.89 -1.25 5.24
C ILE A 374 -3.63 0.24 4.98
N CYS A 375 -2.40 0.56 4.56
CA CYS A 375 -2.02 1.93 4.24
C CYS A 375 -2.63 2.37 2.90
N SER A 376 -2.80 3.68 2.72
CA SER A 376 -3.35 4.28 1.50
C SER A 376 -2.58 3.88 0.24
N GLY A 377 -1.26 3.72 0.31
CA GLY A 377 -0.45 3.24 -0.81
C GLY A 377 -0.78 1.80 -1.21
N CYS A 378 -0.94 0.90 -0.24
CA CYS A 378 -1.35 -0.49 -0.50
C CYS A 378 -2.79 -0.56 -0.98
N PHE A 379 -3.70 0.24 -0.40
CA PHE A 379 -5.08 0.35 -0.87
C PHE A 379 -5.13 0.83 -2.33
N TYR A 380 -4.45 1.91 -2.67
CA TYR A 380 -4.39 2.41 -4.04
C TYR A 380 -3.88 1.35 -5.02
N LYS A 381 -2.75 0.71 -4.70
CA LYS A 381 -2.10 -0.28 -5.58
C LYS A 381 -2.92 -1.56 -5.75
N ASP A 382 -3.41 -2.14 -4.66
CA ASP A 382 -4.08 -3.44 -4.69
C ASP A 382 -5.58 -3.35 -4.96
N TYR A 383 -6.23 -2.25 -4.59
CA TYR A 383 -7.68 -2.05 -4.77
C TYR A 383 -8.00 -1.12 -5.94
N CYS A 384 -7.45 0.09 -5.98
CA CYS A 384 -7.84 1.06 -7.01
C CYS A 384 -7.26 0.71 -8.39
N VAL A 385 -5.96 0.40 -8.44
CA VAL A 385 -5.25 0.08 -9.70
C VAL A 385 -5.54 -1.34 -10.17
N ARG A 386 -5.62 -2.32 -9.26
CA ARG A 386 -5.77 -3.73 -9.66
C ARG A 386 -7.21 -4.15 -9.94
N SER A 387 -8.22 -3.48 -9.37
CA SER A 387 -9.65 -3.77 -9.63
C SER A 387 -10.14 -3.26 -10.99
N SER A 388 -9.44 -2.32 -11.64
CA SER A 388 -9.81 -1.82 -12.97
C SER A 388 -9.58 -2.86 -14.08
N SER A 389 -8.74 -3.86 -13.83
CA SER A 389 -8.55 -4.99 -14.72
C SER A 389 -9.70 -6.00 -14.56
N TRP A 390 -10.82 -5.77 -15.25
CA TRP A 390 -11.98 -6.67 -15.31
C TRP A 390 -11.60 -8.15 -15.56
N LYS A 391 -10.49 -8.40 -16.27
CA LYS A 391 -9.99 -9.76 -16.59
C LYS A 391 -9.37 -10.50 -15.40
N ASN A 392 -8.86 -9.79 -14.37
CA ASN A 392 -8.19 -10.42 -13.22
C ASN A 392 -9.13 -10.74 -12.05
N ILE A 393 -10.35 -10.17 -12.04
CA ILE A 393 -11.35 -10.49 -11.03
C ILE A 393 -11.88 -11.92 -11.20
N ARG A 394 -11.87 -12.54 -12.38
CA ARG A 394 -12.23 -13.98 -12.48
C ARG A 394 -11.06 -14.93 -12.18
N PHE A 395 -9.85 -14.61 -12.61
CA PHE A 395 -8.70 -15.53 -12.49
C PHE A 395 -8.10 -15.61 -11.08
N ARG A 396 -8.15 -14.54 -10.27
CA ARG A 396 -7.56 -14.53 -8.93
C ARG A 396 -8.37 -15.35 -7.91
N TRP A 397 -9.68 -15.47 -8.14
CA TRP A 397 -10.57 -16.26 -7.27
C TRP A 397 -10.35 -17.75 -7.47
N TRP A 398 -10.07 -18.17 -8.70
CA TRP A 398 -9.82 -19.58 -9.04
C TRP A 398 -8.46 -20.10 -8.56
N LYS A 399 -7.41 -19.26 -8.56
CA LYS A 399 -6.06 -19.68 -8.09
C LYS A 399 -5.89 -19.63 -6.57
N ARG A 400 -6.77 -18.95 -5.83
CA ARG A 400 -6.68 -18.82 -4.36
C ARG A 400 -7.64 -19.76 -3.62
N SER A 401 -8.69 -20.26 -4.27
CA SER A 401 -9.62 -21.25 -3.71
C SER A 401 -9.06 -22.68 -3.64
N LYS A 402 -7.99 -22.99 -4.38
CA LYS A 402 -7.38 -24.34 -4.40
C LYS A 402 -6.19 -24.55 -3.45
N ARG A 403 -5.81 -23.55 -2.65
CA ARG A 403 -4.87 -23.80 -1.54
C ARG A 403 -5.70 -24.05 -0.29
N PRO A 404 -5.64 -25.24 0.34
CA PRO A 404 -6.26 -25.43 1.64
C PRO A 404 -5.73 -24.33 2.57
N ALA A 405 -6.65 -23.60 3.19
CA ALA A 405 -6.33 -22.58 4.16
C ALA A 405 -5.79 -23.28 5.41
N VAL A 406 -4.49 -23.57 5.43
CA VAL A 406 -3.80 -23.77 6.70
C VAL A 406 -3.95 -22.44 7.45
N PRO A 407 -4.58 -22.42 8.64
CA PRO A 407 -4.59 -21.24 9.48
C PRO A 407 -3.12 -20.98 9.82
N ARG A 408 -2.48 -20.02 9.13
CA ARG A 408 -1.21 -19.52 9.62
C ARG A 408 -1.55 -18.73 10.89
N PRO A 409 -1.01 -19.09 12.07
CA PRO A 409 -1.10 -18.22 13.22
C PRO A 409 -0.56 -16.86 12.77
N ALA A 410 -1.37 -15.83 12.95
CA ALA A 410 -1.01 -14.49 12.56
C ALA A 410 0.15 -14.03 13.47
N GLU A 411 1.37 -14.12 12.96
CA GLU A 411 2.51 -13.35 13.48
C GLU A 411 2.24 -11.87 13.20
N THR A 412 1.39 -11.27 14.02
CA THR A 412 1.47 -9.85 14.33
C THR A 412 2.46 -9.71 15.47
N ALA A 413 3.52 -8.93 15.25
CA ALA A 413 4.53 -8.55 16.25
C ALA A 413 3.98 -7.66 17.38
N ILE A 414 2.70 -7.81 17.73
CA ILE A 414 2.15 -7.43 19.02
C ILE A 414 2.00 -8.74 19.77
N THR A 415 3.06 -9.10 20.49
CA THR A 415 3.12 -10.20 21.45
C THR A 415 1.96 -10.05 22.45
N GLY A 416 0.84 -10.74 22.20
CA GLY A 416 -0.33 -10.68 23.09
C GLY A 416 -1.68 -11.10 22.52
N PHE A 417 -1.80 -11.43 21.22
CA PHE A 417 -3.08 -11.92 20.70
C PHE A 417 -3.32 -13.39 21.08
N VAL A 418 -4.05 -13.59 22.18
CA VAL A 418 -4.55 -14.89 22.64
C VAL A 418 -5.48 -15.46 21.57
N SER A 419 -5.21 -16.70 21.15
CA SER A 419 -6.11 -17.48 20.28
C SER A 419 -7.45 -17.72 21.00
N LEU A 420 -8.41 -16.83 20.75
CA LEU A 420 -9.74 -16.81 21.38
C LEU A 420 -10.72 -17.86 20.83
N ALA A 421 -10.27 -18.76 19.95
CA ALA A 421 -11.09 -19.86 19.44
C ALA A 421 -10.95 -21.15 20.26
N THR A 422 -10.11 -21.15 21.31
CA THR A 422 -10.20 -22.17 22.34
C THR A 422 -11.52 -21.98 23.08
N VAL A 423 -12.24 -23.07 23.25
CA VAL A 423 -13.54 -23.19 23.89
C VAL A 423 -13.44 -22.69 25.33
N ASN A 424 -13.49 -21.37 25.51
CA ASN A 424 -13.35 -20.73 26.81
C ASN A 424 -14.66 -20.96 27.56
N GLY A 425 -14.58 -21.56 28.73
CA GLY A 425 -15.74 -21.71 29.59
C GLY A 425 -16.36 -20.38 29.98
N MET A 426 -17.58 -20.45 30.49
CA MET A 426 -18.34 -19.28 30.92
C MET A 426 -18.35 -19.22 32.44
N CYS A 427 -18.33 -18.01 33.01
CA CYS A 427 -18.59 -17.87 34.45
C CYS A 427 -20.07 -18.13 34.75
N LEU A 428 -20.36 -18.62 35.95
CA LEU A 428 -21.72 -18.95 36.41
C LEU A 428 -22.73 -17.80 36.18
N ARG A 429 -22.32 -16.55 36.42
CA ARG A 429 -23.15 -15.36 36.15
C ARG A 429 -23.54 -15.24 34.68
N CYS A 430 -22.59 -15.44 33.76
CA CYS A 430 -22.87 -15.39 32.33
C CYS A 430 -23.67 -16.62 31.89
N ALA A 431 -23.41 -17.80 32.46
CA ALA A 431 -24.16 -19.01 32.17
C ALA A 431 -25.66 -18.87 32.52
N GLY A 432 -25.99 -18.19 33.62
CA GLY A 432 -27.36 -17.89 34.02
C GLY A 432 -28.07 -16.78 33.21
N MET A 433 -27.38 -16.12 32.26
CA MET A 433 -27.99 -15.09 31.42
C MET A 433 -28.69 -15.69 30.20
N SER A 434 -29.77 -15.03 29.75
CA SER A 434 -30.42 -15.38 28.48
C SER A 434 -29.41 -15.33 27.32
N PRO A 435 -29.58 -16.15 26.27
CA PRO A 435 -28.70 -16.13 25.08
C PRO A 435 -28.54 -14.74 24.46
N GLU A 436 -29.62 -13.95 24.42
CA GLU A 436 -29.64 -12.59 23.86
C GLU A 436 -28.79 -11.65 24.71
N SER A 437 -28.91 -11.76 26.03
CA SER A 437 -28.16 -10.95 26.99
C SER A 437 -26.66 -11.28 26.94
N ARG A 438 -26.31 -12.55 26.75
CA ARG A 438 -24.93 -13.02 26.53
C ARG A 438 -24.35 -12.47 25.22
N HIS A 439 -25.10 -12.57 24.13
CA HIS A 439 -24.69 -12.04 22.84
C HIS A 439 -24.49 -10.52 22.89
N ALA A 440 -25.42 -9.78 23.51
CA ALA A 440 -25.31 -8.34 23.69
C ALA A 440 -24.09 -7.94 24.54
N LEU A 441 -23.77 -8.72 25.58
CA LEU A 441 -22.59 -8.47 26.40
C LEU A 441 -21.29 -8.75 25.65
N SER A 442 -21.24 -9.83 24.86
CA SER A 442 -20.09 -10.15 23.98
C SER A 442 -19.90 -9.06 22.94
N GLU A 443 -20.96 -8.69 22.20
CA GLU A 443 -20.92 -7.63 21.18
C GLU A 443 -20.44 -6.31 21.81
N LYS A 444 -20.96 -5.92 22.98
CA LYS A 444 -20.52 -4.71 23.68
C LYS A 444 -19.03 -4.74 24.01
N ARG A 445 -18.52 -5.85 24.52
CA ARG A 445 -17.09 -6.04 24.81
C ARG A 445 -16.26 -5.98 23.53
N ASP A 446 -16.68 -6.70 22.50
CA ASP A 446 -15.94 -6.81 21.25
C ASP A 446 -15.89 -5.46 20.52
N VAL A 447 -16.96 -4.67 20.58
CA VAL A 447 -16.97 -3.27 20.10
C VAL A 447 -15.98 -2.40 20.89
N GLN A 448 -15.92 -2.55 22.22
CA GLN A 448 -14.97 -1.79 23.04
C GLN A 448 -13.51 -2.15 22.71
N GLU A 449 -13.21 -3.43 22.53
CA GLU A 449 -11.86 -3.86 22.16
C GLU A 449 -11.50 -3.39 20.75
N LEU A 450 -12.45 -3.41 19.82
CA LEU A 450 -12.23 -2.94 18.46
C LEU A 450 -11.98 -1.42 18.43
N GLN A 451 -12.69 -0.66 19.28
CA GLN A 451 -12.40 0.77 19.50
C GLN A 451 -11.02 0.99 20.10
N ARG A 452 -10.61 0.19 21.09
CA ARG A 452 -9.28 0.24 21.69
C ARG A 452 -8.19 0.00 20.64
N LEU A 453 -8.29 -1.08 19.86
CA LEU A 453 -7.35 -1.39 18.78
C LEU A 453 -7.29 -0.28 17.73
N ALA A 454 -8.41 0.37 17.45
CA ALA A 454 -8.43 1.46 16.50
C ALA A 454 -7.66 2.70 16.96
N THR A 455 -7.54 2.93 18.28
CA THR A 455 -6.71 4.01 18.85
C THR A 455 -5.23 3.66 18.93
N LEU A 456 -4.86 2.38 18.88
CA LEU A 456 -3.47 1.97 18.94
C LEU A 456 -2.76 2.23 17.59
N PRO A 457 -1.42 2.40 17.62
CA PRO A 457 -0.63 2.39 16.41
C PRO A 457 -0.71 0.99 15.76
N LEU A 458 -1.16 0.94 14.51
CA LEU A 458 -1.37 -0.29 13.76
C LEU A 458 -0.35 -0.38 12.63
N THR A 459 0.04 -1.59 12.24
CA THR A 459 0.85 -1.82 11.05
C THR A 459 -0.02 -2.18 9.85
N CYS A 460 0.39 -1.75 8.66
CA CYS A 460 -0.25 -2.12 7.42
C CYS A 460 -0.17 -3.64 7.22
N PHE A 461 -1.30 -4.30 7.01
CA PHE A 461 -1.35 -5.75 6.84
C PHE A 461 -0.51 -6.25 5.66
N THR A 462 -0.45 -5.48 4.56
CA THR A 462 0.25 -5.86 3.33
C THR A 462 1.75 -5.54 3.38
N CYS A 463 2.13 -4.30 3.70
CA CYS A 463 3.54 -3.87 3.65
C CYS A 463 4.23 -3.83 5.01
N LYS A 464 3.52 -4.10 6.12
CA LYS A 464 4.01 -4.11 7.50
C LYS A 464 4.56 -2.79 8.04
N ILE A 465 4.54 -1.72 7.24
CA ILE A 465 4.91 -0.36 7.69
C ILE A 465 3.87 0.14 8.70
N MET A 466 4.33 0.83 9.74
CA MET A 466 3.46 1.54 10.70
C MET A 466 2.53 2.50 9.97
N LEU A 467 1.23 2.40 10.25
CA LEU A 467 0.25 3.34 9.75
C LEU A 467 0.44 4.68 10.46
N PRO A 468 0.21 5.80 9.77
CA PRO A 468 0.28 7.09 10.41
C PRO A 468 -0.70 7.14 11.59
N GLU A 469 -0.29 7.83 12.65
CA GLU A 469 -1.13 8.03 13.84
C GLU A 469 -2.44 8.70 13.45
N THR A 470 -2.40 9.54 12.41
CA THR A 470 -3.56 10.24 11.86
C THR A 470 -3.81 10.03 10.38
N GLY A 471 -5.04 10.31 9.96
CA GLY A 471 -5.50 10.14 8.59
C GLY A 471 -6.34 8.89 8.36
N VAL A 472 -6.54 8.55 7.07
CA VAL A 472 -7.38 7.41 6.67
C VAL A 472 -6.73 6.07 7.01
N ARG A 473 -7.53 5.20 7.62
CA ARG A 473 -7.23 3.77 7.75
C ARG A 473 -8.23 2.98 6.92
N TRP A 474 -7.71 2.21 5.97
CA TRP A 474 -8.52 1.34 5.13
C TRP A 474 -8.60 -0.03 5.76
N TRP A 475 -9.80 -0.58 5.89
CA TRP A 475 -10.02 -1.89 6.50
C TRP A 475 -10.43 -2.90 5.45
N VAL A 476 -9.74 -4.03 5.39
CA VAL A 476 -10.03 -5.09 4.41
C VAL A 476 -10.37 -6.38 5.11
N ASP A 477 -11.41 -7.04 4.63
CA ASP A 477 -11.83 -8.34 5.16
C ASP A 477 -10.88 -9.44 4.67
N THR A 478 -10.39 -10.27 5.58
CA THR A 478 -9.53 -11.42 5.29
C THR A 478 -10.21 -12.77 5.50
N GLY A 479 -11.46 -12.75 5.95
CA GLY A 479 -12.34 -13.88 6.21
C GLY A 479 -12.74 -14.66 4.95
N VAL A 480 -13.42 -15.78 5.17
CA VAL A 480 -13.66 -16.81 4.14
C VAL A 480 -14.67 -16.35 3.07
N GLY A 481 -15.69 -15.57 3.45
CA GLY A 481 -16.75 -15.13 2.53
C GLY A 481 -16.41 -13.90 1.70
N GLU A 482 -15.66 -12.95 2.25
CA GLU A 482 -15.44 -11.63 1.63
C GLU A 482 -13.96 -11.27 1.47
N LYS A 483 -13.11 -12.27 1.29
CA LYS A 483 -11.65 -12.08 1.25
C LYS A 483 -11.23 -11.01 0.24
N GLY A 484 -10.66 -9.94 0.76
CA GLY A 484 -10.15 -8.83 -0.01
C GLY A 484 -11.21 -7.82 -0.44
N LYS A 485 -12.41 -7.80 0.16
CA LYS A 485 -13.31 -6.65 0.03
C LYS A 485 -12.95 -5.56 1.04
N LEU A 486 -13.25 -4.31 0.69
CA LEU A 486 -13.18 -3.20 1.63
C LEU A 486 -14.31 -3.38 2.65
N CYS A 487 -13.95 -3.48 3.93
CA CYS A 487 -14.94 -3.55 4.99
C CYS A 487 -15.60 -2.17 5.14
N THR A 488 -16.94 -2.14 5.02
CA THR A 488 -17.74 -0.91 5.14
C THR A 488 -18.49 -0.80 6.46
N SER A 489 -18.16 -1.69 7.40
CA SER A 489 -18.76 -1.72 8.73
C SER A 489 -18.45 -0.46 9.51
N LYS A 490 -19.40 -0.07 10.36
CA LYS A 490 -19.27 1.08 11.27
C LYS A 490 -18.46 0.75 12.52
N SER A 491 -18.07 -0.52 12.73
CA SER A 491 -17.39 -0.94 13.95
C SER A 491 -16.01 -0.29 14.07
N HIS A 492 -15.24 -0.20 12.98
CA HIS A 492 -13.90 0.44 12.97
C HIS A 492 -13.95 1.87 12.42
N PRO A 493 -13.16 2.81 12.98
CA PRO A 493 -13.06 4.15 12.42
C PRO A 493 -12.27 4.12 11.10
N CYS A 494 -12.78 4.83 10.10
CA CYS A 494 -12.10 5.01 8.82
C CYS A 494 -11.04 6.12 8.84
N TRP A 495 -11.07 6.99 9.84
CA TRP A 495 -10.10 8.08 10.04
C TRP A 495 -9.74 8.18 11.51
N VAL A 496 -8.45 8.38 11.79
CA VAL A 496 -7.96 8.71 13.12
C VAL A 496 -7.62 10.19 13.17
N GLU A 497 -8.29 10.92 14.07
CA GLU A 497 -8.09 12.35 14.29
C GLU A 497 -6.83 12.59 15.13
N ASP A 498 -6.16 13.73 14.90
CA ASP A 498 -5.08 14.18 15.77
C ASP A 498 -5.65 14.44 17.16
N SER A 499 -5.18 13.68 18.14
CA SER A 499 -5.60 13.82 19.54
C SER A 499 -5.30 15.20 20.15
N TRP A 500 -4.59 16.07 19.42
CA TRP A 500 -4.18 17.41 19.84
C TRP A 500 -5.17 18.53 19.48
N MET A 501 -6.21 18.25 18.67
CA MET A 501 -7.20 19.26 18.25
C MET A 501 -8.53 19.22 19.04
N VAL A 502 -8.56 18.59 20.22
CA VAL A 502 -9.76 18.50 21.08
C VAL A 502 -9.52 19.11 22.45
#